data_AF-A0A1I4V5Z4-F1
#
_entry.id   AF-A0A1I4V5Z4-F1
#
_cell.length_a   1.000
_cell.length_b   1.000
_cell.length_c   1.000
_cell.angle_alpha   90.00
_cell.angle_beta   90.00
_cell.angle_gamma   90.00
#
_symmetry.space_group_name_H-M   'P 1'
#
loop_
_entity.id
_entity.type
_entity.pdbx_description
1 polymer ?
#
loop_
_entity_poly.entity_id
_entity_poly.type
_entity_poly.pdbx_seq_one_letter_code
_entity_poly.pdbx_strand_id
1 'polypeptide(L)'
;MNPEDREWQAQERAMQIERDGLDMTGADALSARYLVIARALRQPLDDALPPDFAERMAALVASRAQPVEVESRFEQAMLVALAVVMGIAALVALLVYGSGDWVAPLTDSLRRVGRPPLTWPLAIAACLSLSWFAQRLRNRGESENRHLA
;
A
#
# COMPACT_ATOMS: atom_id res chain seq x y z
N MET A 1 13.77 22.74 24.20
CA MET A 1 14.14 21.50 23.50
C MET A 1 13.57 20.36 24.32
N ASN A 2 12.59 19.64 23.79
CA ASN A 2 11.88 18.56 24.49
C ASN A 2 12.89 17.45 24.85
N PRO A 3 12.91 16.90 26.07
CA PRO A 3 13.75 15.74 26.41
C PRO A 3 13.64 14.59 25.40
N GLU A 4 12.44 14.34 24.86
CA GLU A 4 12.18 13.30 23.85
C GLU A 4 12.96 13.54 22.55
N ASP A 5 13.04 14.80 22.10
CA ASP A 5 13.79 15.17 20.89
C ASP A 5 15.29 14.91 21.06
N ARG A 6 15.82 15.15 22.27
CA ARG A 6 17.25 14.92 22.56
C ARG A 6 17.58 13.44 22.58
N GLU A 7 16.69 12.62 23.14
CA GLU A 7 16.85 11.17 23.16
C GLU A 7 16.76 10.59 21.75
N TRP A 8 15.79 11.04 20.96
CA TRP A 8 15.66 10.65 19.55
C TRP A 8 16.92 10.99 18.76
N GLN A 9 17.43 12.22 18.87
CA GLN A 9 18.64 12.64 18.15
C GLN A 9 19.89 11.85 18.53
N ALA A 10 19.99 11.40 19.77
CA ALA A 10 21.14 10.61 20.19
C ALA A 10 21.06 9.14 19.73
N GLN A 11 19.85 8.58 19.66
CA GLN A 11 19.63 7.28 19.02
C GLN A 11 19.96 7.33 17.54
N GLU A 12 19.49 8.36 16.84
CA GLU A 12 19.75 8.55 15.41
C GLU A 12 21.25 8.70 15.12
N ARG A 13 21.96 9.50 15.93
CA ARG A 13 23.42 9.65 15.82
C ARG A 13 24.16 8.35 16.11
N ALA A 14 23.73 7.57 17.10
CA ALA A 14 24.32 6.27 17.39
C ALA A 14 24.15 5.28 16.21
N MET A 15 22.97 5.24 15.59
CA MET A 15 22.72 4.41 14.40
C MET A 15 23.57 4.83 13.20
N GLN A 16 23.75 6.14 13.01
CA GLN A 16 24.60 6.68 11.93
C GLN A 16 26.08 6.35 12.13
N ILE A 17 26.61 6.53 13.34
CA ILE A 17 28.00 6.15 13.69
C ILE A 17 28.27 4.67 13.40
N GLU A 18 27.34 3.77 13.77
CA GLU A 18 27.47 2.34 13.49
C GLU A 18 27.34 2.00 11.99
N ARG A 19 26.55 2.77 11.23
CA ARG A 19 26.41 2.59 9.78
C ARG A 19 27.68 3.01 9.04
N ASP A 20 28.27 4.12 9.48
CA ASP A 20 29.43 4.73 8.84
C ASP A 20 30.76 4.13 9.34
N GLY A 21 30.71 3.22 10.33
CA GLY A 21 31.88 2.53 10.88
C GLY A 21 32.80 3.46 11.67
N LEU A 22 32.28 4.56 12.19
CA LEU A 22 33.05 5.59 12.90
C LEU A 22 33.36 5.14 14.34
N ASP A 23 34.53 5.56 14.84
CA ASP A 23 34.99 5.20 16.18
C ASP A 23 34.26 5.98 17.28
N MET A 24 34.17 5.37 18.47
CA MET A 24 33.45 5.87 19.65
C MET A 24 34.03 7.15 20.25
N THR A 25 35.27 7.48 19.90
CA THR A 25 36.07 8.55 20.51
C THR A 25 35.49 9.96 20.34
N GLY A 26 34.58 10.16 19.38
CA GLY A 26 33.86 11.42 19.17
C GLY A 26 32.39 11.46 19.61
N ALA A 27 31.85 10.35 20.15
CA ALA A 27 30.44 10.26 20.51
C ALA A 27 30.16 10.92 21.88
N ASP A 28 29.03 11.61 22.02
CA ASP A 28 28.56 12.05 23.33
C ASP A 28 28.18 10.84 24.21
N ALA A 29 28.20 11.02 25.53
CA ALA A 29 28.00 9.91 26.47
C ALA A 29 26.65 9.19 26.30
N LEU A 30 25.63 9.89 25.78
CA LEU A 30 24.29 9.32 25.57
C LEU A 30 24.21 8.52 24.26
N SER A 31 24.80 9.01 23.16
CA SER A 31 24.91 8.24 21.91
C SER A 31 25.85 7.04 22.07
N ALA A 32 26.92 7.15 22.87
CA ALA A 32 27.81 6.03 23.17
C ALA A 32 27.05 4.85 23.84
N ARG A 33 26.09 5.14 24.72
CA ARG A 33 25.23 4.10 25.33
C ARG A 33 24.32 3.43 24.29
N TYR A 34 23.70 4.21 23.41
CA TYR A 34 22.86 3.67 22.35
C TYR A 34 23.65 2.90 21.29
N LEU A 35 24.90 3.28 21.05
CA LEU A 35 25.78 2.60 20.10
C LEU A 35 26.11 1.17 20.56
N VAL A 36 26.33 0.96 21.86
CA VAL A 36 26.51 -0.38 22.44
C VAL A 36 25.28 -1.25 22.18
N ILE A 37 24.08 -0.69 22.34
CA ILE A 37 22.82 -1.39 22.07
C ILE A 37 22.70 -1.69 20.56
N ALA A 38 22.96 -0.71 19.69
CA ALA A 38 22.90 -0.88 18.25
C ALA A 38 23.87 -1.98 17.78
N ARG A 39 25.08 -2.02 18.34
CA ARG A 39 26.09 -3.04 18.02
C ARG A 39 25.69 -4.41 18.55
N ALA A 40 25.12 -4.51 19.75
CA ALA A 40 24.62 -5.76 20.30
C ALA A 40 23.45 -6.32 19.46
N LEU A 41 22.55 -5.47 18.98
CA LEU A 41 21.45 -5.87 18.09
C LEU A 41 21.92 -6.29 16.70
N ARG A 42 23.05 -5.74 16.24
CA ARG A 42 23.61 -6.01 14.90
C ARG A 42 24.60 -7.16 14.90
N GLN A 43 25.05 -7.63 16.07
CA GLN A 43 25.82 -8.87 16.14
C GLN A 43 24.98 -9.97 15.48
N PRO A 44 25.57 -10.73 14.56
CA PRO A 44 24.88 -11.89 13.99
C PRO A 44 24.50 -12.77 15.17
N LEU A 45 23.20 -13.00 15.32
CA LEU A 45 22.70 -13.95 16.30
C LEU A 45 23.34 -15.29 15.94
N ASP A 46 23.99 -15.95 16.91
CA ASP A 46 24.51 -17.31 16.75
C ASP A 46 23.33 -18.28 16.68
N ASP A 47 22.54 -18.17 15.62
CA ASP A 47 21.35 -18.97 15.44
C ASP A 47 21.53 -19.87 14.23
N ALA A 48 21.71 -21.16 14.54
CA ALA A 48 21.22 -22.23 13.70
C ALA A 48 19.69 -22.17 13.70
N LEU A 49 19.12 -21.18 13.00
CA LEU A 49 17.68 -21.13 12.80
C LEU A 49 17.25 -22.44 12.12
N PRO A 50 16.16 -23.07 12.60
CA PRO A 50 15.61 -24.23 11.92
C PRO A 50 15.33 -23.91 10.44
N PRO A 51 15.53 -24.87 9.52
CA PRO A 51 15.35 -24.65 8.09
C PRO A 51 13.92 -24.23 7.73
N ASP A 52 12.95 -24.52 8.60
CA ASP A 52 11.53 -24.21 8.49
C ASP A 52 11.11 -22.95 9.26
N PHE A 53 12.05 -22.18 9.83
CA PHE A 53 11.73 -20.97 10.60
C PHE A 53 10.92 -19.96 9.78
N ALA A 54 11.33 -19.72 8.52
CA ALA A 54 10.64 -18.79 7.64
C ALA A 54 9.19 -19.24 7.38
N GLU A 55 8.97 -20.54 7.20
CA GLU A 55 7.64 -21.14 7.00
C GLU A 55 6.77 -21.01 8.26
N ARG A 56 7.32 -21.34 9.43
CA ARG A 56 6.62 -21.20 10.72
C ARG A 56 6.26 -19.75 11.03
N MET A 57 7.18 -18.82 10.76
CA MET A 57 6.94 -17.39 10.95
C MET A 57 5.90 -16.86 9.97
N ALA A 58 5.95 -17.27 8.70
CA ALA A 58 4.94 -16.91 7.73
C ALA A 58 3.55 -17.43 8.15
N ALA A 59 3.45 -18.67 8.61
CA ALA A 59 2.21 -19.24 9.14
C ALA A 59 1.71 -18.47 10.37
N LEU A 60 2.61 -18.12 11.30
CA LEU A 60 2.26 -17.35 12.49
C LEU A 60 1.75 -15.95 12.15
N VAL A 61 2.44 -15.23 11.24
CA VAL A 61 2.02 -13.89 10.79
C VAL A 61 0.68 -13.98 10.04
N ALA A 62 0.50 -14.97 9.16
CA ALA A 62 -0.74 -15.19 8.45
C ALA A 62 -1.92 -15.52 9.39
N SER A 63 -1.65 -16.16 10.53
CA SER A 63 -2.66 -16.46 11.57
C SER A 63 -2.98 -15.25 12.46
N ARG A 64 -2.02 -14.34 12.66
CA ARG A 64 -2.18 -13.13 13.49
C ARG A 64 -2.57 -11.88 12.71
N ALA A 65 -2.47 -11.91 11.39
CA ALA A 65 -3.15 -10.99 10.51
C ALA A 65 -4.65 -11.23 10.67
N GLN A 66 -5.21 -10.76 11.79
CA GLN A 66 -6.65 -10.62 11.90
C GLN A 66 -7.07 -9.70 10.76
N PRO A 67 -7.97 -10.15 9.90
CA PRO A 67 -8.40 -9.30 8.83
C PRO A 67 -9.17 -8.15 9.48
N VAL A 68 -8.65 -6.93 9.31
CA VAL A 68 -9.42 -5.68 9.43
C VAL A 68 -10.44 -5.63 8.27
N GLU A 69 -11.17 -6.73 8.05
CA GLU A 69 -11.99 -6.98 6.86
C GLU A 69 -13.30 -6.24 6.93
N VAL A 70 -13.83 -6.00 8.13
CA VAL A 70 -15.12 -5.31 8.29
C VAL A 70 -14.98 -3.84 7.94
N GLU A 71 -13.93 -3.18 8.45
CA GLU A 71 -13.65 -1.78 8.15
C GLU A 71 -13.23 -1.59 6.68
N SER A 72 -12.40 -2.50 6.16
CA SER A 72 -11.97 -2.48 4.76
C SER A 72 -13.12 -2.70 3.77
N ARG A 73 -14.07 -3.61 4.04
CA ARG A 73 -15.22 -3.86 3.15
C ARG A 73 -16.21 -2.71 3.17
N PHE A 74 -16.44 -2.08 4.33
CA PHE A 74 -17.32 -0.92 4.44
C PHE A 74 -16.71 0.31 3.74
N GLU A 75 -15.44 0.59 4.00
CA GLU A 75 -14.69 1.65 3.32
C GLU A 75 -14.67 1.45 1.81
N GLN A 76 -14.40 0.22 1.36
CA GLN A 76 -14.41 -0.11 -0.06
C GLN A 76 -15.81 0.04 -0.67
N ALA A 77 -16.87 -0.36 0.03
CA ALA A 77 -18.24 -0.15 -0.43
C ALA A 77 -18.57 1.35 -0.55
N MET A 78 -18.11 2.17 0.40
CA MET A 78 -18.33 3.62 0.39
C MET A 78 -17.57 4.29 -0.75
N LEU A 79 -16.32 3.88 -1.01
CA LEU A 79 -15.53 4.37 -2.14
C LEU A 79 -16.15 3.99 -3.49
N VAL A 80 -16.64 2.75 -3.62
CA VAL A 80 -17.34 2.30 -4.83
C VAL A 80 -18.64 3.08 -5.01
N ALA A 81 -19.43 3.26 -3.95
CA ALA A 81 -20.65 4.06 -4.01
C ALA A 81 -20.37 5.51 -4.41
N LEU A 82 -19.35 6.14 -3.83
CA LEU A 82 -18.90 7.48 -4.18
C LEU A 82 -18.47 7.58 -5.65
N ALA A 83 -17.68 6.62 -6.12
CA ALA A 83 -17.23 6.58 -7.52
C ALA A 83 -18.41 6.43 -8.49
N VAL A 84 -19.40 5.60 -8.16
CA VAL A 84 -20.63 5.43 -8.95
C VAL A 84 -21.44 6.73 -8.99
N VAL A 85 -21.66 7.37 -7.83
CA VAL A 85 -22.38 8.65 -7.75
C VAL A 85 -21.66 9.74 -8.55
N MET A 86 -20.33 9.85 -8.43
CA MET A 86 -19.51 10.78 -9.20
C MET A 86 -19.59 10.51 -10.71
N GLY A 87 -19.56 9.24 -11.12
CA GLY A 87 -19.69 8.84 -12.53
C GLY A 87 -21.05 9.21 -13.11
N ILE A 88 -22.14 8.97 -12.36
CA ILE A 88 -23.50 9.36 -12.77
C ILE A 88 -23.61 10.88 -12.84
N ALA A 89 -23.11 11.61 -11.84
CA ALA A 89 -23.13 13.07 -11.82
C ALA A 89 -22.36 13.67 -13.01
N ALA A 90 -21.20 13.12 -13.34
CA ALA A 90 -20.42 13.52 -14.51
C ALA A 90 -21.18 13.26 -15.83
N LEU A 91 -21.84 12.10 -15.95
CA LEU A 91 -22.64 11.77 -17.12
C LEU A 91 -23.85 12.71 -17.29
N VAL A 92 -24.57 12.99 -16.20
CA VAL A 92 -25.68 13.96 -16.19
C VAL A 92 -25.17 15.35 -16.55
N ALA A 93 -24.05 15.79 -15.99
CA ALA A 93 -23.44 17.08 -16.31
C ALA A 93 -23.06 17.17 -17.79
N LEU A 94 -22.53 16.09 -18.40
CA LEU A 94 -22.28 16.03 -19.83
C LEU A 94 -23.57 16.11 -20.66
N LEU A 95 -24.65 15.45 -20.24
CA LEU A 95 -25.92 15.48 -20.98
C LEU A 95 -26.60 16.87 -20.91
N VAL A 96 -26.52 17.55 -19.77
CA VAL A 96 -27.17 18.84 -19.54
C VAL A 96 -26.34 20.01 -20.05
N TYR A 97 -25.01 19.97 -19.83
CA TYR A 97 -24.10 21.09 -20.11
C TYR A 97 -23.11 20.81 -21.24
N GLY A 98 -23.12 19.60 -21.81
CA GLY A 98 -22.17 19.20 -22.85
C GLY A 98 -22.40 19.82 -24.23
N SER A 99 -23.45 20.62 -24.38
CA SER A 99 -23.65 21.47 -25.56
C SER A 99 -22.90 22.81 -25.49
N GLY A 100 -22.17 23.09 -24.39
CA GLY A 100 -21.40 24.32 -24.23
C GLY A 100 -19.96 24.24 -24.76
N ASP A 101 -19.40 25.40 -25.15
CA ASP A 101 -18.06 25.55 -25.74
C ASP A 101 -16.90 25.04 -24.86
N TRP A 102 -17.12 24.86 -23.56
CA TRP A 102 -16.11 24.34 -22.63
C TRP A 102 -15.80 22.84 -22.85
N VAL A 103 -16.74 22.08 -23.44
CA VAL A 103 -16.53 20.67 -23.85
C VAL A 103 -16.07 20.59 -25.30
N ALA A 104 -16.04 21.70 -26.04
CA ALA A 104 -15.58 21.72 -27.43
C ALA A 104 -14.15 21.17 -27.59
N PRO A 105 -13.13 21.54 -26.79
CA PRO A 105 -11.80 20.97 -26.95
C PRO A 105 -11.74 19.45 -26.69
N LEU A 106 -12.53 18.96 -25.74
CA LEU A 106 -12.65 17.53 -25.40
C LEU A 106 -13.36 16.74 -26.51
N THR A 107 -14.49 17.26 -26.97
CA THR A 107 -15.28 16.65 -28.05
C THR A 107 -14.58 16.76 -29.40
N ASP A 108 -13.80 17.80 -29.64
CA ASP A 108 -13.02 17.99 -30.86
C ASP A 108 -11.82 17.03 -30.92
N SER A 109 -11.20 16.77 -29.76
CA SER A 109 -10.19 15.69 -29.61
C SER A 109 -10.81 14.31 -29.87
N LEU A 110 -12.00 14.04 -29.31
CA LEU A 110 -12.76 12.81 -29.55
C LEU A 110 -13.28 12.69 -30.99
N ARG A 111 -13.65 13.80 -31.63
CA ARG A 111 -14.16 13.84 -33.01
C ARG A 111 -13.03 13.63 -34.02
N ARG A 112 -11.82 14.10 -33.73
CA ARG A 112 -10.60 13.77 -34.52
C ARG A 112 -10.24 12.29 -34.46
N VAL A 113 -10.60 11.61 -33.37
CA VAL A 113 -10.46 10.16 -33.21
C VAL A 113 -11.59 9.38 -33.94
N GLY A 114 -12.58 10.08 -34.52
CA GLY A 114 -13.78 9.48 -35.10
C GLY A 114 -14.71 8.93 -34.01
N ARG A 115 -15.97 8.61 -34.33
CA ARG A 115 -16.87 7.91 -33.39
C ARG A 115 -16.16 6.64 -32.93
N PRO A 116 -15.63 6.57 -31.70
CA PRO A 116 -15.08 5.31 -31.24
C PRO A 116 -16.30 4.38 -31.16
N PRO A 117 -16.28 3.22 -31.83
CA PRO A 117 -17.34 2.26 -31.61
C PRO A 117 -17.43 2.02 -30.10
N LEU A 118 -18.66 1.95 -29.57
CA LEU A 118 -18.91 1.71 -28.14
C LEU A 118 -18.17 0.49 -27.59
N THR A 119 -17.60 -0.34 -28.47
CA THR A 119 -16.75 -1.50 -28.19
C THR A 119 -15.50 -1.18 -27.38
N TRP A 120 -14.81 -0.06 -27.60
CA TRP A 120 -13.59 0.28 -26.86
C TRP A 120 -13.83 0.59 -25.37
N PRO A 121 -14.77 1.48 -25.00
CA PRO A 121 -15.08 1.70 -23.59
C PRO A 121 -15.68 0.45 -22.94
N LEU A 122 -16.46 -0.36 -23.68
CA LEU A 122 -16.95 -1.65 -23.20
C LEU A 122 -15.82 -2.65 -22.97
N ALA A 123 -14.81 -2.70 -23.85
CA ALA A 123 -13.66 -3.58 -23.70
C ALA A 123 -12.82 -3.20 -22.48
N ILE A 124 -12.61 -1.90 -22.22
CA ILE A 124 -11.92 -1.43 -21.02
C ILE A 124 -12.75 -1.74 -19.77
N ALA A 125 -14.05 -1.46 -19.79
CA ALA A 125 -14.94 -1.79 -18.68
C ALA A 125 -15.00 -3.30 -18.41
N ALA A 126 -15.06 -4.12 -19.47
CA ALA A 126 -15.00 -5.58 -19.40
C ALA A 126 -13.65 -6.05 -18.84
N CYS A 127 -12.53 -5.48 -19.28
CA CYS A 127 -11.20 -5.84 -18.80
C CYS A 127 -11.01 -5.48 -17.32
N LEU A 128 -11.47 -4.29 -16.90
CA LEU A 128 -11.42 -3.87 -15.51
C LEU A 128 -12.32 -4.73 -14.62
N SER A 129 -13.55 -5.04 -15.06
CA SER A 129 -14.46 -5.91 -14.33
C SER A 129 -13.96 -7.35 -14.24
N LEU A 130 -13.36 -7.90 -15.31
CA LEU A 130 -12.72 -9.22 -15.28
C LEU A 130 -11.51 -9.25 -14.35
N SER A 131 -10.66 -8.20 -14.39
CA SER A 131 -9.49 -8.10 -13.52
C SER A 131 -9.91 -8.03 -12.05
N TRP A 132 -10.95 -7.24 -11.76
CA TRP A 132 -11.51 -7.14 -10.42
C TRP A 132 -12.15 -8.45 -9.96
N PHE A 133 -12.86 -9.15 -10.84
CA PHE A 133 -13.46 -10.44 -10.55
C PHE A 133 -12.42 -11.55 -10.33
N ALA A 134 -11.37 -11.60 -11.15
CA ALA A 134 -10.25 -12.51 -10.98
C ALA A 134 -9.52 -12.28 -9.65
N GLN A 135 -9.33 -11.02 -9.27
CA GLN A 135 -8.73 -10.67 -7.98
C GLN A 135 -9.64 -11.05 -6.79
N ARG A 136 -10.96 -10.88 -6.93
CA ARG A 136 -11.96 -11.35 -5.95
C ARG A 136 -11.93 -12.88 -5.78
N LEU A 137 -11.78 -13.62 -6.88
CA LEU A 137 -11.69 -15.08 -6.86
C LEU A 137 -10.38 -15.57 -6.24
N ARG A 138 -9.24 -14.94 -6.57
CA ARG A 138 -7.93 -15.28 -5.98
C ARG A 138 -7.95 -15.15 -4.46
N ASN A 139 -8.52 -14.05 -3.97
CA ASN A 139 -8.64 -13.81 -2.53
C ASN A 139 -9.61 -14.79 -1.83
N ARG A 140 -10.55 -15.42 -2.57
CA ARG A 140 -11.41 -16.50 -2.04
C ARG A 140 -10.70 -17.85 -2.03
N GLY A 141 -9.91 -18.17 -3.06
CA GLY A 141 -9.12 -19.40 -3.11
C GLY A 141 -8.10 -19.50 -1.98
N GLU A 142 -7.48 -18.38 -1.60
CA GLU A 142 -6.58 -18.31 -0.44
C GLU A 142 -7.30 -18.54 0.90
N SER A 143 -8.60 -18.25 0.98
CA SER A 143 -9.42 -18.57 2.16
C SER A 143 -9.85 -20.04 2.21
N GLU A 144 -10.14 -20.65 1.05
CA GLU A 144 -10.62 -22.04 0.96
C GLU A 144 -9.50 -23.05 1.17
N ASN A 145 -8.30 -22.77 0.66
CA ASN A 145 -7.11 -23.61 0.91
C ASN A 145 -6.65 -23.61 2.38
N ARG A 146 -7.11 -22.64 3.18
CA ARG A 146 -6.84 -22.55 4.62
C ARG A 146 -7.74 -23.47 5.47
N HIS A 147 -8.78 -24.09 4.87
CA HIS A 147 -9.71 -25.00 5.54
C HIS A 147 -9.45 -26.49 5.23
N LEU A 148 -8.55 -26.80 4.30
CA LEU A 148 -8.21 -28.16 3.88
C LEU A 148 -6.80 -28.60 4.32
N ALA A 149 -6.07 -27.75 5.02
CA ALA A 149 -4.78 -28.01 5.67
C ALA A 149 -4.94 -27.88 7.19
#